data_AF-A0A179DAA1-F1
#
_entry.id   AF-A0A179DAA1-F1
#
_cell.length_a   1.000
_cell.length_b   1.000
_cell.length_c   1.000
_cell.angle_alpha   90.00
_cell.angle_beta   90.00
_cell.angle_gamma   90.00
#
_symmetry.space_group_name_H-M   'P 1'
#
loop_
_entity.id
_entity.type
_entity.pdbx_description
1 polymer ?
#
loop_
_entity_poly.entity_id
_entity_poly.type
_entity_poly.pdbx_seq_one_letter_code
_entity_poly.pdbx_strand_id
1 'polypeptide(L)'
;MKFPSIIQLYNSFLKVCNRFPFPILYAIIATVCAIIITDNYNNNTWIEYYIKGIYLGNFGLALSLALTLYTEINLLSKAKFYLFNGLIILVLALIYFSIDPYLYDSDIILLLILGFAFHLLVAFSAFTSKEENNGFWQINKTFFLQFATSALYSAVLFIGLSIAILSTKILFNLDFKEQIYIRLWIFIVGVFNTIFFLSGVSQPLKNLETETAYPKGLKVFTQYVLIPLATIYLAILLAYEVKIIIQWSLPQSSVAILILGYAVFGILSNLLVHPIRNDDGNKWINLFSKSFYFLMLPLLILLAASIYKRVADYGITESRYLLIVMALWLAFISIYFLIKGRKQIRLIPISLFILSILIVFGPWGIKNVSKRSQQNRLEKILAGKPTNKKDNDAYSIVNYLADYHGIKSLQQFVKPNLSNIETKLSAEMVKANWSKWDVNRKLKDTVISLMKINPNFKTEFDSQAFNYYNFTTKDKSVDLQNAVKLIPINGNDYYQDSVFNVYIISQNFKFSVTTKKLIKISNSKSAIILNIESLLNKLINDNKIRTKNNNGAFLMSNKEMIVSNTLDDLTFTFYIHNLSGNKDNVTYSGNIIVTKN
;
A
#
# COMPACT_ATOMS: atom_id res chain seq x y z
N MET A 1 -41.68 -2.09 -13.37
CA MET A 1 -40.77 -2.67 -12.36
C MET A 1 -41.45 -2.60 -11.01
N LYS A 2 -41.60 -3.72 -10.27
CA LYS A 2 -42.05 -3.67 -8.87
C LYS A 2 -40.81 -3.44 -8.00
N PHE A 3 -40.80 -2.37 -7.20
CA PHE A 3 -39.73 -2.18 -6.22
C PHE A 3 -39.78 -3.34 -5.22
N PRO A 4 -38.65 -3.99 -4.91
CA PRO A 4 -38.62 -5.01 -3.88
C PRO A 4 -39.04 -4.35 -2.55
N SER A 5 -39.94 -5.02 -1.82
CA SER A 5 -40.34 -4.54 -0.50
C SER A 5 -39.16 -4.63 0.49
N ILE A 6 -39.17 -3.82 1.55
CA ILE A 6 -38.19 -3.90 2.64
C ILE A 6 -38.14 -5.34 3.20
N ILE A 7 -39.29 -6.02 3.25
CA ILE A 7 -39.40 -7.44 3.65
C ILE A 7 -38.60 -8.35 2.70
N GLN A 8 -38.66 -8.10 1.39
CA GLN A 8 -37.89 -8.89 0.42
C GLN A 8 -36.37 -8.66 0.56
N LEU A 9 -35.95 -7.43 0.83
CA LEU A 9 -34.54 -7.12 1.12
C LEU A 9 -34.07 -7.81 2.40
N TYR A 10 -34.87 -7.73 3.47
CA TYR A 10 -34.58 -8.38 4.75
C TYR A 10 -34.49 -9.91 4.61
N ASN A 11 -35.43 -10.53 3.90
CA ASN A 11 -35.41 -11.97 3.64
C ASN A 11 -34.19 -12.38 2.78
N SER A 12 -33.80 -11.55 1.82
CA SER A 12 -32.60 -11.81 1.01
C SER A 12 -31.33 -11.70 1.85
N PHE A 13 -31.23 -10.69 2.71
CA PHE A 13 -30.14 -10.54 3.67
C PHE A 13 -30.01 -11.75 4.60
N LEU A 14 -31.12 -12.19 5.22
CA LEU A 14 -31.10 -13.36 6.10
C LEU A 14 -30.68 -14.64 5.37
N LYS A 15 -31.10 -14.84 4.12
CA LYS A 15 -30.66 -15.98 3.30
C LYS A 15 -29.14 -15.98 3.11
N VAL A 16 -28.54 -14.82 2.84
CA VAL A 16 -27.08 -14.68 2.66
C VAL A 16 -26.36 -14.97 3.98
N CYS A 17 -26.82 -14.39 5.09
CA CYS A 17 -26.24 -14.60 6.41
C CYS A 17 -26.30 -16.08 6.85
N ASN A 18 -27.41 -16.77 6.56
CA ASN A 18 -27.56 -18.18 6.87
C ASN A 18 -26.70 -19.09 5.99
N ARG A 19 -26.46 -18.70 4.72
CA ARG A 19 -25.63 -19.48 3.79
C ARG A 19 -24.13 -19.26 4.02
N PHE A 20 -23.71 -18.04 4.36
CA PHE A 20 -22.31 -17.66 4.50
C PHE A 20 -21.94 -17.08 5.87
N PRO A 21 -22.24 -17.77 6.99
CA PRO A 21 -22.00 -17.22 8.33
C PRO A 21 -20.52 -16.96 8.62
N PHE A 22 -19.62 -17.89 8.25
CA PHE A 22 -18.18 -17.75 8.47
C PHE A 22 -17.53 -16.68 7.59
N PRO A 23 -17.77 -16.62 6.26
CA PRO A 23 -17.24 -15.53 5.43
C PRO A 23 -17.61 -14.14 5.95
N ILE A 24 -18.87 -13.96 6.38
CA ILE A 24 -19.36 -12.69 6.92
C ILE A 24 -18.72 -12.37 8.26
N LEU A 25 -18.58 -13.36 9.17
CA LEU A 25 -17.90 -13.18 10.45
C LEU A 25 -16.47 -12.66 10.24
N TYR A 26 -15.71 -13.29 9.35
CA TYR A 26 -14.33 -12.88 9.06
C TYR A 26 -14.25 -11.50 8.40
N ALA A 27 -15.20 -11.15 7.53
CA ALA A 27 -15.33 -9.78 6.97
C ALA A 27 -15.56 -8.75 8.08
N ILE A 28 -16.45 -9.04 9.04
CA ILE A 28 -16.74 -8.15 10.16
C ILE A 28 -15.49 -7.98 11.03
N ILE A 29 -14.75 -9.05 11.33
CA ILE A 29 -13.50 -8.98 12.08
C ILE A 29 -12.49 -8.05 11.39
N ALA A 30 -12.24 -8.24 10.09
CA ALA A 30 -11.35 -7.37 9.32
C ALA A 30 -11.83 -5.91 9.33
N THR A 31 -13.13 -5.69 9.20
CA THR A 31 -13.74 -4.35 9.21
C THR A 31 -13.55 -3.66 10.57
N VAL A 32 -13.81 -4.36 11.67
CA VAL A 32 -13.65 -3.84 13.03
C VAL A 32 -12.20 -3.48 13.29
N CYS A 33 -11.25 -4.35 12.93
CA CYS A 33 -9.82 -4.05 13.03
C CYS A 33 -9.45 -2.78 12.23
N ALA A 34 -9.94 -2.66 10.99
CA ALA A 34 -9.69 -1.48 10.15
C ALA A 34 -10.28 -0.19 10.74
N ILE A 35 -11.50 -0.24 11.30
CA ILE A 35 -12.13 0.93 11.94
C ILE A 35 -11.34 1.37 13.17
N ILE A 36 -10.89 0.45 14.04
CA ILE A 36 -10.14 0.77 15.26
C ILE A 36 -8.82 1.51 14.94
N ILE A 37 -8.15 1.15 13.84
CA ILE A 37 -6.92 1.84 13.42
C ILE A 37 -7.17 3.34 13.14
N THR A 38 -8.37 3.71 12.68
CA THR A 38 -8.71 5.11 12.38
C THR A 38 -8.84 6.00 13.61
N ASP A 39 -9.00 5.44 14.83
CA ASP A 39 -9.13 6.21 16.06
C ASP A 39 -7.79 6.71 16.62
N ASN A 40 -6.71 5.93 16.48
CA ASN A 40 -5.46 6.17 17.23
C ASN A 40 -4.18 5.86 16.44
N TYR A 41 -4.07 6.31 15.19
CA TYR A 41 -2.89 6.02 14.34
C TYR A 41 -1.55 6.41 15.00
N ASN A 42 -1.50 7.52 15.75
CA ASN A 42 -0.25 8.07 16.28
C ASN A 42 0.19 7.51 17.65
N ASN A 43 -0.65 6.74 18.37
CA ASN A 43 -0.39 6.42 19.78
C ASN A 43 -0.77 4.97 20.18
N ASN A 44 -1.12 4.12 19.22
CA ASN A 44 -1.63 2.79 19.53
C ASN A 44 -0.51 1.74 19.56
N THR A 45 -0.13 1.31 20.76
CA THR A 45 0.74 0.15 20.98
C THR A 45 0.21 -1.13 20.35
N TRP A 46 -1.08 -1.19 20.00
CA TRP A 46 -1.74 -2.36 19.45
C TRP A 46 -1.94 -2.35 17.93
N ILE A 47 -1.42 -1.34 17.20
CA ILE A 47 -1.64 -1.21 15.76
C ILE A 47 -1.21 -2.45 14.96
N GLU A 48 -0.11 -3.11 15.37
CA GLU A 48 0.40 -4.32 14.75
C GLU A 48 -0.63 -5.48 14.78
N TYR A 49 -1.38 -5.62 15.86
CA TYR A 49 -2.38 -6.67 16.02
C TYR A 49 -3.61 -6.42 15.15
N TYR A 50 -4.03 -5.17 15.01
CA TYR A 50 -5.15 -4.81 14.13
C TYR A 50 -4.79 -4.99 12.65
N ILE A 51 -3.56 -4.64 12.24
CA ILE A 51 -3.07 -4.90 10.89
C ILE A 51 -3.11 -6.41 10.59
N LYS A 52 -2.60 -7.24 11.52
CA LYS A 52 -2.72 -8.70 11.40
C LYS A 52 -4.18 -9.16 11.32
N GLY A 53 -5.05 -8.58 12.15
CA GLY A 53 -6.49 -8.87 12.15
C GLY A 53 -7.17 -8.61 10.79
N ILE A 54 -6.77 -7.56 10.08
CA ILE A 54 -7.26 -7.26 8.71
C ILE A 54 -6.85 -8.37 7.74
N TYR A 55 -5.57 -8.76 7.71
CA TYR A 55 -5.08 -9.83 6.84
C TYR A 55 -5.75 -11.17 7.16
N LEU A 56 -5.82 -11.54 8.44
CA LEU A 56 -6.40 -12.81 8.88
C LEU A 56 -7.91 -12.87 8.66
N GLY A 57 -8.63 -11.77 8.85
CA GLY A 57 -10.04 -11.68 8.48
C GLY A 57 -10.24 -11.83 6.97
N ASN A 58 -9.39 -11.21 6.14
CA ASN A 58 -9.43 -11.43 4.68
C ASN A 58 -9.15 -12.90 4.29
N PHE A 59 -8.16 -13.54 4.92
CA PHE A 59 -7.84 -14.94 4.67
C PHE A 59 -8.94 -15.88 5.14
N GLY A 60 -9.49 -15.64 6.33
CA GLY A 60 -10.61 -16.39 6.87
C GLY A 60 -11.84 -16.27 5.97
N LEU A 61 -12.13 -15.07 5.44
CA LEU A 61 -13.18 -14.85 4.46
C LEU A 61 -12.97 -15.73 3.21
N ALA A 62 -11.80 -15.63 2.58
CA ALA A 62 -11.52 -16.36 1.34
C ALA A 62 -11.52 -17.89 1.55
N LEU A 63 -10.86 -18.39 2.60
CA LEU A 63 -10.79 -19.81 2.92
C LEU A 63 -12.16 -20.40 3.28
N SER A 64 -12.93 -19.70 4.12
CA SER A 64 -14.26 -20.17 4.52
C SER A 64 -15.26 -20.10 3.36
N LEU A 65 -15.16 -19.09 2.48
CA LEU A 65 -15.96 -19.03 1.27
C LEU A 65 -15.63 -20.20 0.33
N ALA A 66 -14.33 -20.45 0.10
CA ALA A 66 -13.90 -21.57 -0.72
C ALA A 66 -14.42 -22.90 -0.18
N LEU A 67 -14.36 -23.09 1.15
CA LEU A 67 -14.89 -24.27 1.84
C LEU A 67 -16.41 -24.38 1.66
N THR A 68 -17.17 -23.32 1.90
CA THR A 68 -18.64 -23.33 1.72
C THR A 68 -19.02 -23.78 0.30
N LEU A 69 -18.40 -23.19 -0.72
CA LEU A 69 -18.64 -23.56 -2.12
C LEU A 69 -18.30 -25.03 -2.41
N TYR A 70 -17.15 -25.50 -1.91
CA TYR A 70 -16.74 -26.90 -2.05
C TYR A 70 -17.74 -27.85 -1.38
N THR A 71 -18.23 -27.49 -0.19
CA THR A 71 -19.18 -28.32 0.57
C THR A 71 -20.55 -28.40 -0.08
N GLU A 72 -21.02 -27.31 -0.72
CA GLU A 72 -22.29 -27.27 -1.44
C GLU A 72 -22.30 -28.19 -2.67
N ILE A 73 -21.21 -28.24 -3.43
CA ILE A 73 -21.09 -29.13 -4.60
C ILE A 73 -20.92 -30.59 -4.17
N ASN A 74 -20.04 -30.85 -3.21
CA ASN A 74 -19.67 -32.20 -2.78
C ASN A 74 -20.58 -32.79 -1.69
N LEU A 75 -21.61 -32.06 -1.26
CA LEU A 75 -22.60 -32.49 -0.26
C LEU A 75 -21.97 -33.00 1.04
N LEU A 76 -20.96 -32.29 1.55
CA LEU A 76 -20.29 -32.68 2.80
C LEU A 76 -21.25 -32.59 4.01
N SER A 77 -21.07 -33.49 4.98
CA SER A 77 -21.86 -33.45 6.21
C SER A 77 -21.52 -32.21 7.07
N LYS A 78 -22.49 -31.77 7.88
CA LYS A 78 -22.31 -30.63 8.81
C LYS A 78 -21.09 -30.82 9.73
N ALA A 79 -20.86 -32.04 10.21
CA ALA A 79 -19.70 -32.35 11.05
C ALA A 79 -18.37 -32.07 10.33
N LYS A 80 -18.22 -32.50 9.07
CA LYS A 80 -17.03 -32.21 8.26
C LYS A 80 -16.89 -30.71 7.97
N PHE A 81 -18.00 -30.02 7.70
CA PHE A 81 -18.01 -28.57 7.49
C PHE A 81 -17.47 -27.80 8.71
N TYR A 82 -17.93 -28.12 9.92
CA TYR A 82 -17.42 -27.49 11.14
C TYR A 82 -15.97 -27.88 11.46
N LEU A 83 -15.60 -29.15 11.25
CA LEU A 83 -14.22 -29.61 11.43
C LEU A 83 -13.24 -28.83 10.52
N PHE A 84 -13.58 -28.66 9.24
CA PHE A 84 -12.74 -27.91 8.31
C PHE A 84 -12.69 -26.41 8.62
N ASN A 85 -13.76 -25.80 9.13
CA ASN A 85 -13.68 -24.44 9.67
C ASN A 85 -12.76 -24.35 10.90
N GLY A 86 -12.73 -25.38 11.75
CA GLY A 86 -11.75 -25.50 12.84
C GLY A 86 -10.30 -25.55 12.33
N LEU A 87 -10.04 -26.28 11.24
CA LEU A 87 -8.72 -26.28 10.59
C LEU A 87 -8.35 -24.92 9.99
N ILE A 88 -9.31 -24.18 9.44
CA ILE A 88 -9.05 -22.80 8.97
C ILE A 88 -8.57 -21.93 10.14
N ILE A 89 -9.20 -22.01 11.31
CA ILE A 89 -8.76 -21.26 12.51
C ILE A 89 -7.33 -21.65 12.90
N LEU A 90 -6.99 -22.95 12.86
CA LEU A 90 -5.63 -23.42 13.13
C LEU A 90 -4.62 -22.84 12.13
N VAL A 91 -4.93 -22.84 10.83
CA VAL A 91 -4.08 -22.24 9.79
C VAL A 91 -3.89 -20.75 10.03
N LEU A 92 -4.96 -20.01 10.36
CA LEU A 92 -4.88 -18.58 10.67
C LEU A 92 -4.03 -18.32 11.92
N ALA A 93 -4.14 -19.16 12.95
CA ALA A 93 -3.31 -19.07 14.16
C ALA A 93 -1.83 -19.32 13.84
N LEU A 94 -1.50 -20.33 13.03
CA LEU A 94 -0.13 -20.59 12.59
C LEU A 94 0.45 -19.40 11.82
N ILE A 95 -0.33 -18.78 10.92
CA ILE A 95 0.07 -17.55 10.20
C ILE A 95 0.32 -16.40 11.18
N TYR A 96 -0.58 -16.19 12.15
CA TYR A 96 -0.48 -15.12 13.14
C TYR A 96 0.85 -15.15 13.93
N PHE A 97 1.26 -16.35 14.37
CA PHE A 97 2.49 -16.54 15.15
C PHE A 97 3.76 -16.60 14.28
N SER A 98 3.65 -16.97 13.01
CA SER A 98 4.82 -17.15 12.13
C SER A 98 5.27 -15.88 11.41
N ILE A 99 4.38 -14.89 11.25
CA ILE A 99 4.59 -13.72 10.39
C ILE A 99 4.44 -12.43 11.21
N ASP A 100 5.40 -11.52 11.08
CA ASP A 100 5.37 -10.18 11.70
C ASP A 100 5.55 -9.08 10.63
N PRO A 101 4.45 -8.66 9.96
CA PRO A 101 4.50 -7.67 8.89
C PRO A 101 4.78 -6.25 9.38
N TYR A 102 4.77 -6.00 10.70
CA TYR A 102 5.13 -4.71 11.25
C TYR A 102 6.66 -4.55 11.36
N LEU A 103 7.38 -5.66 11.51
CA LEU A 103 8.83 -5.65 11.60
C LEU A 103 9.53 -5.92 10.27
N TYR A 104 8.95 -6.77 9.42
CA TYR A 104 9.65 -7.31 8.26
C TYR A 104 8.87 -7.09 6.96
N ASP A 105 9.49 -6.39 6.01
CA ASP A 105 8.85 -6.14 4.69
C ASP A 105 8.60 -7.43 3.92
N SER A 106 9.46 -8.45 4.08
CA SER A 106 9.25 -9.74 3.43
C SER A 106 8.00 -10.46 3.94
N ASP A 107 7.57 -10.19 5.18
CA ASP A 107 6.36 -10.75 5.76
C ASP A 107 5.10 -10.11 5.17
N ILE A 108 5.13 -8.81 4.83
CA ILE A 108 4.07 -8.17 4.04
C ILE A 108 3.93 -8.87 2.68
N ILE A 109 5.05 -9.14 2.00
CA ILE A 109 5.05 -9.83 0.71
C ILE A 109 4.47 -11.24 0.85
N LEU A 110 4.81 -11.99 1.90
CA LEU A 110 4.21 -13.30 2.15
C LEU A 110 2.69 -13.22 2.36
N LEU A 111 2.21 -12.25 3.13
CA LEU A 111 0.77 -12.06 3.35
C LEU A 111 0.05 -11.72 2.05
N LEU A 112 0.66 -10.92 1.17
CA LEU A 112 0.09 -10.63 -0.15
C LEU A 112 0.02 -11.88 -1.04
N ILE A 113 1.08 -12.70 -1.05
CA ILE A 113 1.11 -13.96 -1.82
C ILE A 113 0.06 -14.96 -1.28
N LEU A 114 -0.06 -15.09 0.04
CA LEU A 114 -1.06 -15.96 0.67
C LEU A 114 -2.49 -15.45 0.42
N GLY A 115 -2.71 -14.14 0.52
CA GLY A 115 -3.98 -13.51 0.17
C GLY A 115 -4.38 -13.79 -1.27
N PHE A 116 -3.44 -13.63 -2.20
CA PHE A 116 -3.64 -13.98 -3.61
C PHE A 116 -3.97 -15.48 -3.78
N ALA A 117 -3.22 -16.37 -3.13
CA ALA A 117 -3.47 -17.81 -3.19
C ALA A 117 -4.87 -18.17 -2.67
N PHE A 118 -5.28 -17.66 -1.51
CA PHE A 118 -6.60 -17.98 -0.95
C PHE A 118 -7.76 -17.44 -1.80
N HIS A 119 -7.59 -16.31 -2.47
CA HIS A 119 -8.59 -15.83 -3.43
C HIS A 119 -8.63 -16.69 -4.71
N LEU A 120 -7.48 -17.16 -5.19
CA LEU A 120 -7.45 -18.13 -6.29
C LEU A 120 -8.15 -19.44 -5.92
N LEU A 121 -8.04 -19.88 -4.67
CA LEU A 121 -8.74 -21.07 -4.19
C LEU A 121 -10.27 -20.93 -4.33
N VAL A 122 -10.83 -19.76 -4.02
CA VAL A 122 -12.27 -19.47 -4.23
C VAL A 122 -12.67 -19.67 -5.69
N ALA A 123 -11.82 -19.28 -6.65
CA ALA A 123 -12.12 -19.35 -8.08
C ALA A 123 -12.37 -20.78 -8.58
N PHE A 124 -11.74 -21.80 -8.00
CA PHE A 124 -11.87 -23.19 -8.45
C PHE A 124 -12.44 -24.15 -7.40
N SER A 125 -12.72 -23.72 -6.18
CA SER A 125 -13.16 -24.61 -5.10
C SER A 125 -14.49 -25.30 -5.38
N ALA A 126 -15.41 -24.66 -6.11
CA ALA A 126 -16.68 -25.28 -6.48
C ALA A 126 -16.52 -26.37 -7.55
N PHE A 127 -15.57 -26.24 -8.49
CA PHE A 127 -15.47 -27.09 -9.68
C PHE A 127 -14.04 -27.57 -9.90
N THR A 128 -13.71 -28.73 -9.33
CA THR A 128 -12.34 -29.27 -9.25
C THR A 128 -12.04 -30.35 -10.31
N SER A 129 -13.05 -31.00 -10.89
CA SER A 129 -12.88 -32.12 -11.84
C SER A 129 -12.80 -31.67 -13.28
N LYS A 130 -11.86 -32.17 -14.10
CA LYS A 130 -11.60 -31.76 -15.51
C LYS A 130 -12.83 -31.64 -16.43
N GLU A 131 -13.91 -32.32 -16.10
CA GLU A 131 -15.18 -32.30 -16.83
C GLU A 131 -16.00 -31.02 -16.58
N GLU A 132 -15.80 -30.36 -15.44
CA GLU A 132 -16.61 -29.21 -14.97
C GLU A 132 -16.10 -27.84 -15.46
N ASN A 133 -15.64 -27.76 -16.72
CA ASN A 133 -15.10 -26.50 -17.24
C ASN A 133 -16.17 -25.43 -17.45
N ASN A 134 -17.41 -25.82 -17.77
CA ASN A 134 -18.48 -24.86 -17.98
C ASN A 134 -18.93 -24.26 -16.65
N GLY A 135 -19.18 -25.08 -15.63
CA GLY A 135 -19.52 -24.64 -14.28
C GLY A 135 -18.45 -23.74 -13.68
N PHE A 136 -17.17 -24.08 -13.86
CA PHE A 136 -16.06 -23.20 -13.49
C PHE A 136 -16.10 -21.84 -14.19
N TRP A 137 -16.38 -21.80 -15.50
CA TRP A 137 -16.49 -20.53 -16.20
C TRP A 137 -17.68 -19.73 -15.69
N GLN A 138 -18.84 -20.37 -15.52
CA GLN A 138 -20.08 -19.72 -15.09
C GLN A 138 -19.97 -19.14 -13.68
N ILE A 139 -19.34 -19.84 -12.72
CA ILE A 139 -19.15 -19.30 -11.38
C ILE A 139 -18.19 -18.11 -11.37
N ASN A 140 -17.11 -18.15 -12.16
CA ASN A 140 -16.15 -17.04 -12.24
C ASN A 140 -16.72 -15.84 -13.01
N LYS A 141 -17.57 -16.07 -14.02
CA LYS A 141 -18.41 -15.04 -14.63
C LYS A 141 -19.27 -14.35 -13.57
N THR A 142 -19.96 -15.13 -12.74
CA THR A 142 -20.78 -14.60 -11.64
C THR A 142 -19.94 -13.81 -10.65
N PHE A 143 -18.80 -14.32 -10.19
CA PHE A 143 -17.89 -13.58 -9.30
C PHE A 143 -17.40 -12.27 -9.93
N PHE A 144 -17.00 -12.29 -11.20
CA PHE A 144 -16.56 -11.08 -11.90
C PHE A 144 -17.66 -10.02 -11.97
N LEU A 145 -18.87 -10.40 -12.37
CA LEU A 145 -20.01 -9.49 -12.46
C LEU A 145 -20.47 -9.00 -11.07
N GLN A 146 -20.45 -9.86 -10.06
CA GLN A 146 -20.79 -9.46 -8.69
C GLN A 146 -19.74 -8.57 -8.05
N PHE A 147 -18.46 -8.77 -8.35
CA PHE A 147 -17.41 -7.86 -7.89
C PHE A 147 -17.56 -6.47 -8.52
N ALA A 148 -17.80 -6.40 -9.84
CA ALA A 148 -18.00 -5.13 -10.54
C ALA A 148 -19.25 -4.39 -10.05
N THR A 149 -20.37 -5.11 -9.90
CA THR A 149 -21.62 -4.52 -9.41
C THR A 149 -21.54 -4.15 -7.93
N SER A 150 -20.98 -4.99 -7.05
CA SER A 150 -20.81 -4.65 -5.64
C SER A 150 -19.95 -3.40 -5.44
N ALA A 151 -18.86 -3.28 -6.22
CA ALA A 151 -18.00 -2.09 -6.21
C ALA A 151 -18.74 -0.83 -6.65
N LEU A 152 -19.50 -0.89 -7.75
CA LEU A 152 -20.31 0.24 -8.23
C LEU A 152 -21.34 0.68 -7.18
N TYR A 153 -22.11 -0.28 -6.63
CA TYR A 153 -23.12 0.02 -5.61
C TYR A 153 -22.50 0.56 -4.32
N SER A 154 -21.34 0.04 -3.92
CA SER A 154 -20.58 0.54 -2.76
C SER A 154 -20.11 1.97 -2.97
N ALA A 155 -19.59 2.30 -4.16
CA ALA A 155 -19.16 3.66 -4.49
C ALA A 155 -20.33 4.65 -4.48
N VAL A 156 -21.46 4.29 -5.12
CA VAL A 156 -22.68 5.13 -5.11
C VAL A 156 -23.21 5.31 -3.69
N LEU A 157 -23.26 4.24 -2.89
CA LEU A 157 -23.70 4.30 -1.49
C LEU A 157 -22.78 5.20 -0.65
N PHE A 158 -21.46 5.07 -0.82
CA PHE A 158 -20.49 5.90 -0.12
C PHE A 158 -20.63 7.37 -0.48
N ILE A 159 -20.73 7.69 -1.77
CA ILE A 159 -20.92 9.07 -2.25
C ILE A 159 -22.22 9.65 -1.69
N GLY A 160 -23.33 8.92 -1.81
CA GLY A 160 -24.64 9.37 -1.32
C GLY A 160 -24.66 9.61 0.19
N LEU A 161 -24.11 8.69 0.99
CA LEU A 161 -24.04 8.84 2.45
C LEU A 161 -23.03 9.91 2.88
N SER A 162 -21.93 10.08 2.16
CA SER A 162 -20.97 11.17 2.44
C SER A 162 -21.58 12.54 2.18
N ILE A 163 -22.34 12.69 1.09
CA ILE A 163 -23.08 13.93 0.81
C ILE A 163 -24.11 14.17 1.91
N ALA A 164 -24.84 13.15 2.36
CA ALA A 164 -25.79 13.28 3.45
C ALA A 164 -25.12 13.74 4.76
N ILE A 165 -23.97 13.15 5.13
CA ILE A 165 -23.20 13.59 6.31
C ILE A 165 -22.79 15.06 6.16
N LEU A 166 -22.25 15.45 5.00
CA LEU A 166 -21.88 16.84 4.71
C LEU A 166 -23.09 17.79 4.80
N SER A 167 -24.24 17.40 4.25
CA SER A 167 -25.48 18.18 4.36
C SER A 167 -25.90 18.36 5.81
N THR A 168 -25.76 17.34 6.67
CA THR A 168 -26.10 17.50 8.09
C THR A 168 -25.15 18.45 8.83
N LYS A 169 -23.85 18.43 8.48
CA LYS A 169 -22.87 19.41 8.99
C LYS A 169 -23.25 20.84 8.61
N ILE A 170 -23.69 21.06 7.37
CA ILE A 170 -24.06 22.39 6.87
C ILE A 170 -25.43 22.86 7.40
N LEU A 171 -26.46 22.02 7.34
CA LEU A 171 -27.84 22.39 7.63
C LEU A 171 -28.15 22.44 9.13
N PHE A 172 -27.54 21.56 9.92
CA PHE A 172 -27.79 21.45 11.36
C PHE A 172 -26.59 21.90 12.21
N ASN A 173 -25.52 22.40 11.58
CA ASN A 173 -24.28 22.81 12.24
C ASN A 173 -23.68 21.72 13.15
N LEU A 174 -23.81 20.45 12.74
CA LEU A 174 -23.27 19.30 13.47
C LEU A 174 -21.80 19.10 13.13
N ASP A 175 -20.92 19.17 14.13
CA ASP A 175 -19.49 18.97 13.93
C ASP A 175 -19.10 17.49 14.08
N PHE A 176 -18.76 16.85 12.96
CA PHE A 176 -18.25 15.48 12.92
C PHE A 176 -16.75 15.48 12.68
N LYS A 177 -16.05 14.55 13.35
CA LYS A 177 -14.64 14.27 13.06
C LYS A 177 -14.49 13.74 11.63
N GLU A 178 -13.48 14.23 10.89
CA GLU A 178 -13.21 13.84 9.49
C GLU A 178 -13.01 12.31 9.30
N GLN A 179 -12.62 11.59 10.36
CA GLN A 179 -12.51 10.12 10.36
C GLN A 179 -13.84 9.41 10.05
N ILE A 180 -14.99 10.08 10.18
CA ILE A 180 -16.30 9.49 9.88
C ILE A 180 -16.38 9.01 8.42
N TYR A 181 -15.80 9.74 7.48
CA TYR A 181 -15.84 9.39 6.06
C TYR A 181 -15.01 8.11 5.78
N ILE A 182 -13.81 8.00 6.34
CA ILE A 182 -13.01 6.78 6.16
C ILE A 182 -13.64 5.58 6.87
N ARG A 183 -14.28 5.76 8.04
CA ARG A 183 -15.02 4.68 8.72
C ARG A 183 -16.22 4.22 7.92
N LEU A 184 -16.96 5.16 7.34
CA LEU A 184 -18.07 4.87 6.44
C LEU A 184 -17.58 4.06 5.24
N TRP A 185 -16.48 4.47 4.60
CA TRP A 185 -15.87 3.73 3.50
C TRP A 185 -15.48 2.31 3.91
N ILE A 186 -14.77 2.15 5.03
CA ILE A 186 -14.35 0.85 5.56
C ILE A 186 -15.55 -0.05 5.84
N PHE A 187 -16.61 0.47 6.47
CA PHE A 187 -17.83 -0.29 6.76
C PHE A 187 -18.53 -0.74 5.47
N ILE A 188 -18.66 0.16 4.49
CA ILE A 188 -19.28 -0.14 3.21
C ILE A 188 -18.48 -1.22 2.45
N VAL A 189 -17.16 -1.07 2.35
CA VAL A 189 -16.31 -2.02 1.62
C VAL A 189 -16.17 -3.35 2.38
N GLY A 190 -16.11 -3.33 3.70
CA GLY A 190 -15.91 -4.53 4.50
C GLY A 190 -17.18 -5.36 4.71
N VAL A 191 -18.31 -4.71 5.00
CA VAL A 191 -19.57 -5.40 5.36
C VAL A 191 -20.57 -5.36 4.21
N PHE A 192 -20.97 -4.17 3.75
CA PHE A 192 -22.01 -4.05 2.72
C PHE A 192 -21.58 -4.71 1.41
N ASN A 193 -20.38 -4.41 0.91
CA ASN A 193 -19.85 -4.98 -0.34
C ASN A 193 -19.80 -6.50 -0.27
N THR A 194 -19.27 -7.06 0.83
CA THR A 194 -19.18 -8.51 1.04
C THR A 194 -20.54 -9.18 0.99
N ILE A 195 -21.53 -8.65 1.72
CA ILE A 195 -22.89 -9.21 1.75
C ILE A 195 -23.55 -9.10 0.38
N PHE A 196 -23.40 -7.95 -0.29
CA PHE A 196 -23.93 -7.75 -1.64
C PHE A 196 -23.29 -8.71 -2.66
N PHE A 197 -21.97 -8.86 -2.63
CA PHE A 197 -21.24 -9.80 -3.48
C PHE A 197 -21.76 -11.23 -3.28
N LEU A 198 -21.83 -11.68 -2.02
CA LEU A 198 -22.28 -13.03 -1.66
C LEU A 198 -23.75 -13.28 -2.04
N SER A 199 -24.58 -12.24 -2.06
CA SER A 199 -26.00 -12.34 -2.45
C SER A 199 -26.22 -12.77 -3.90
N GLY A 200 -25.25 -12.50 -4.78
CA GLY A 200 -25.34 -12.88 -6.19
C GLY A 200 -24.65 -14.20 -6.53
N VAL A 201 -24.10 -14.92 -5.55
CA VAL A 201 -23.52 -16.25 -5.78
C VAL A 201 -24.64 -17.24 -6.05
N SER A 202 -24.65 -17.85 -7.23
CA SER A 202 -25.74 -18.72 -7.70
C SER A 202 -26.06 -19.88 -6.75
N GLN A 203 -27.32 -20.33 -6.78
CA GLN A 203 -27.79 -21.52 -6.06
C GLN A 203 -28.95 -22.19 -6.83
N PRO A 204 -28.96 -23.53 -6.99
CA PRO A 204 -27.91 -24.48 -6.61
C PRO A 204 -26.71 -24.43 -7.58
N LEU A 205 -25.49 -24.58 -7.06
CA LEU A 205 -24.26 -24.48 -7.85
C LEU A 205 -24.18 -25.54 -8.97
N LYS A 206 -24.76 -26.73 -8.76
CA LYS A 206 -24.74 -27.82 -9.77
C LYS A 206 -25.36 -27.43 -11.11
N ASN A 207 -26.33 -26.51 -11.13
CA ASN A 207 -27.00 -26.08 -12.35
C ASN A 207 -26.07 -25.27 -13.29
N LEU A 208 -24.97 -24.73 -12.76
CA LEU A 208 -24.02 -23.94 -13.54
C LEU A 208 -23.33 -24.77 -14.63
N GLU A 209 -23.16 -26.07 -14.46
CA GLU A 209 -22.54 -26.91 -15.49
C GLU A 209 -23.40 -27.02 -16.75
N THR A 210 -24.71 -26.90 -16.60
CA THR A 210 -25.68 -26.95 -17.73
C THR A 210 -26.05 -25.57 -18.27
N GLU A 211 -25.60 -24.48 -17.64
CA GLU A 211 -25.94 -23.13 -18.07
C GLU A 211 -25.14 -22.75 -19.33
N THR A 212 -25.84 -22.34 -20.39
CA THR A 212 -25.24 -21.90 -21.66
C THR A 212 -25.42 -20.41 -21.93
N ALA A 213 -26.17 -19.72 -21.07
CA ALA A 213 -26.49 -18.31 -21.25
C ALA A 213 -25.24 -17.43 -21.10
N TYR A 214 -24.99 -16.60 -22.11
CA TYR A 214 -23.92 -15.61 -22.10
C TYR A 214 -24.52 -14.19 -22.04
N PRO A 215 -24.22 -13.38 -21.00
CA PRO A 215 -24.81 -12.06 -20.85
C PRO A 215 -24.49 -11.13 -22.03
N LYS A 216 -25.51 -10.50 -22.63
CA LYS A 216 -25.32 -9.59 -23.78
C LYS A 216 -24.34 -8.45 -23.47
N GLY A 217 -24.45 -7.84 -22.28
CA GLY A 217 -23.54 -6.78 -21.84
C GLY A 217 -22.10 -7.25 -21.75
N LEU A 218 -21.87 -8.45 -21.21
CA LEU A 218 -20.54 -9.06 -21.18
C LEU A 218 -20.01 -9.33 -22.59
N LYS A 219 -20.89 -9.69 -23.55
CA LYS A 219 -20.49 -9.97 -24.94
C LYS A 219 -20.00 -8.71 -25.62
N VAL A 220 -20.76 -7.63 -25.50
CA VAL A 220 -20.39 -6.32 -26.05
C VAL A 220 -19.09 -5.82 -25.43
N PHE A 221 -18.98 -5.87 -24.09
CA PHE A 221 -17.79 -5.44 -23.38
C PHE A 221 -16.54 -6.23 -23.81
N THR A 222 -16.62 -7.56 -23.81
CA THR A 222 -15.46 -8.40 -24.15
C THR A 222 -15.05 -8.28 -25.62
N GLN A 223 -16.01 -8.28 -26.53
CA GLN A 223 -15.75 -8.27 -27.98
C GLN A 223 -15.31 -6.90 -28.49
N TYR A 224 -15.93 -5.81 -28.03
CA TYR A 224 -15.73 -4.48 -28.62
C TYR A 224 -14.92 -3.51 -27.74
N VAL A 225 -14.71 -3.83 -26.47
CA VAL A 225 -13.88 -3.00 -25.58
C VAL A 225 -12.60 -3.74 -25.21
N LEU A 226 -12.74 -4.94 -24.64
CA LEU A 226 -11.62 -5.65 -24.02
C LEU A 226 -10.60 -6.19 -25.05
N ILE A 227 -11.07 -6.92 -26.07
CA ILE A 227 -10.19 -7.48 -27.12
C ILE A 227 -9.48 -6.37 -27.92
N PRO A 228 -10.17 -5.32 -28.41
CA PRO A 228 -9.49 -4.23 -29.13
C PRO A 228 -8.44 -3.54 -28.26
N LEU A 229 -8.76 -3.26 -26.99
CA LEU A 229 -7.80 -2.65 -26.06
C LEU A 229 -6.58 -3.55 -25.83
N ALA A 230 -6.78 -4.86 -25.69
CA ALA A 230 -5.69 -5.82 -25.55
C ALA A 230 -4.79 -5.81 -26.80
N THR A 231 -5.42 -5.78 -27.98
CA THR A 231 -4.70 -5.78 -29.26
C THR A 231 -3.87 -4.52 -29.44
N ILE A 232 -4.42 -3.35 -29.12
CA ILE A 232 -3.69 -2.07 -29.15
C ILE A 232 -2.51 -2.11 -28.18
N TYR A 233 -2.71 -2.58 -26.95
CA TYR A 233 -1.64 -2.64 -25.96
C TYR A 233 -0.54 -3.63 -26.37
N LEU A 234 -0.90 -4.77 -26.94
CA LEU A 234 0.06 -5.72 -27.52
C LEU A 234 0.89 -5.07 -28.62
N ALA A 235 0.25 -4.33 -29.53
CA ALA A 235 0.95 -3.64 -30.62
C ALA A 235 1.94 -2.60 -30.07
N ILE A 236 1.56 -1.85 -29.04
CA ILE A 236 2.45 -0.90 -28.35
C ILE A 236 3.65 -1.63 -27.75
N LEU A 237 3.43 -2.76 -27.05
CA LEU A 237 4.52 -3.52 -26.44
C LEU A 237 5.46 -4.10 -27.49
N LEU A 238 4.94 -4.71 -28.56
CA LEU A 238 5.76 -5.26 -29.65
C LEU A 238 6.56 -4.16 -30.36
N ALA A 239 5.95 -3.00 -30.64
CA ALA A 239 6.67 -1.86 -31.21
C ALA A 239 7.79 -1.39 -30.28
N TYR A 240 7.55 -1.41 -28.97
CA TYR A 240 8.57 -1.08 -27.97
C TYR A 240 9.69 -2.12 -27.90
N GLU A 241 9.40 -3.42 -28.08
CA GLU A 241 10.44 -4.45 -28.19
C GLU A 241 11.35 -4.20 -29.39
N VAL A 242 10.75 -3.89 -30.55
CA VAL A 242 11.51 -3.56 -31.77
C VAL A 242 12.41 -2.36 -31.51
N LYS A 243 11.91 -1.32 -30.83
CA LYS A 243 12.72 -0.17 -30.41
C LYS A 243 13.92 -0.59 -29.56
N ILE A 244 13.73 -1.49 -28.59
CA ILE A 244 14.81 -1.97 -27.73
C ILE A 244 15.88 -2.74 -28.53
N ILE A 245 15.43 -3.60 -29.45
CA ILE A 245 16.33 -4.37 -30.31
C ILE A 245 17.18 -3.44 -31.18
N ILE A 246 16.55 -2.43 -31.80
CA ILE A 246 17.26 -1.44 -32.63
C ILE A 246 18.25 -0.61 -31.81
N GLN A 247 17.84 -0.15 -30.62
CA GLN A 247 18.68 0.71 -29.77
C GLN A 247 19.74 -0.07 -28.98
N TRP A 248 19.66 -1.39 -28.96
CA TRP A 248 20.48 -2.31 -28.15
C TRP A 248 20.59 -1.87 -26.68
N SER A 249 19.56 -1.23 -26.15
CA SER A 249 19.55 -0.66 -24.81
C SER A 249 18.30 -1.10 -24.05
N LEU A 250 18.52 -1.98 -23.07
CA LEU A 250 17.46 -2.42 -22.17
C LEU A 250 16.99 -1.24 -21.30
N PRO A 251 15.68 -0.88 -21.33
CA PRO A 251 15.15 0.25 -20.58
C PRO A 251 15.18 0.03 -19.07
N GLN A 252 14.87 1.09 -18.32
CA GLN A 252 14.67 1.01 -16.87
C GLN A 252 13.47 0.09 -16.49
N SER A 253 13.32 -0.18 -15.18
CA SER A 253 12.50 -1.26 -14.55
C SER A 253 11.02 -1.39 -14.96
N SER A 254 10.47 -0.44 -15.72
CA SER A 254 9.04 -0.40 -16.06
C SER A 254 8.62 -1.46 -17.09
N VAL A 255 9.52 -2.01 -17.89
CA VAL A 255 9.15 -2.97 -18.95
C VAL A 255 8.48 -4.23 -18.38
N ALA A 256 9.02 -4.75 -17.28
CA ALA A 256 8.53 -5.97 -16.66
C ALA A 256 7.07 -5.84 -16.17
N ILE A 257 6.73 -4.72 -15.52
CA ILE A 257 5.37 -4.50 -15.03
C ILE A 257 4.37 -4.32 -16.17
N LEU A 258 4.78 -3.70 -17.28
CA LEU A 258 3.92 -3.53 -18.46
C LEU A 258 3.60 -4.86 -19.13
N ILE A 259 4.60 -5.74 -19.27
CA ILE A 259 4.43 -7.10 -19.84
C ILE A 259 3.54 -7.95 -18.92
N LEU A 260 3.78 -7.94 -17.61
CA LEU A 260 2.95 -8.66 -16.65
C LEU A 260 1.50 -8.13 -16.62
N GLY A 261 1.33 -6.81 -16.66
CA GLY A 261 0.02 -6.17 -16.75
C GLY A 261 -0.75 -6.60 -18.00
N TYR A 262 -0.09 -6.63 -19.17
CA TYR A 262 -0.68 -7.19 -20.38
C TYR A 262 -1.03 -8.67 -20.24
N ALA A 263 -0.14 -9.47 -19.66
CA ALA A 263 -0.38 -10.91 -19.50
C ALA A 263 -1.63 -11.16 -18.65
N VAL A 264 -1.79 -10.45 -17.52
CA VAL A 264 -3.00 -10.50 -16.70
C VAL A 264 -4.22 -10.09 -17.51
N PHE A 265 -4.15 -8.94 -18.19
CA PHE A 265 -5.26 -8.39 -18.96
C PHE A 265 -5.71 -9.32 -20.09
N GLY A 266 -4.77 -9.86 -20.87
CA GLY A 266 -5.07 -10.74 -21.98
C GLY A 266 -5.45 -12.17 -21.57
N ILE A 267 -4.92 -12.68 -20.44
CA ILE A 267 -5.42 -13.94 -19.85
C ILE A 267 -6.87 -13.76 -19.39
N LEU A 268 -7.18 -12.67 -18.68
CA LEU A 268 -8.56 -12.36 -18.26
C LEU A 268 -9.48 -12.22 -19.48
N SER A 269 -9.02 -11.53 -20.52
CA SER A 269 -9.76 -11.41 -21.78
C SER A 269 -10.07 -12.77 -22.39
N ASN A 270 -9.07 -13.65 -22.47
CA ASN A 270 -9.22 -15.01 -22.95
C ASN A 270 -10.15 -15.88 -22.10
N LEU A 271 -10.14 -15.68 -20.78
CA LEU A 271 -11.04 -16.37 -19.86
C LEU A 271 -12.48 -15.95 -20.10
N LEU A 272 -12.75 -14.65 -20.21
CA LEU A 272 -14.11 -14.13 -20.39
C LEU A 272 -14.74 -14.57 -21.73
N VAL A 273 -13.97 -14.58 -22.82
CA VAL A 273 -14.50 -14.98 -24.14
C VAL A 273 -14.53 -16.49 -24.40
N HIS A 274 -14.09 -17.30 -23.43
CA HIS A 274 -13.89 -18.74 -23.63
C HIS A 274 -15.11 -19.49 -24.19
N PRO A 275 -16.36 -19.30 -23.72
CA PRO A 275 -17.51 -20.04 -24.23
C PRO A 275 -17.89 -19.66 -25.67
N ILE A 276 -17.73 -18.38 -26.04
CA ILE A 276 -18.21 -17.82 -27.31
C ILE A 276 -17.15 -17.83 -28.42
N ARG A 277 -15.93 -18.28 -28.11
CA ARG A 277 -14.79 -18.21 -29.04
C ARG A 277 -14.97 -19.03 -30.31
N ASN A 278 -15.79 -20.08 -30.25
CA ASN A 278 -15.98 -21.04 -31.34
C ASN A 278 -17.31 -20.83 -32.07
N ASP A 279 -18.09 -19.80 -31.73
CA ASP A 279 -19.34 -19.49 -32.42
C ASP A 279 -19.04 -19.03 -33.86
N ASP A 280 -19.89 -19.41 -34.82
CA ASP A 280 -19.64 -19.23 -36.26
C ASP A 280 -19.42 -17.76 -36.70
N GLY A 281 -19.91 -16.79 -35.91
CA GLY A 281 -19.72 -15.34 -36.13
C GLY A 281 -18.50 -14.72 -35.46
N ASN A 282 -17.75 -15.47 -34.64
CA ASN A 282 -16.72 -14.94 -33.73
C ASN A 282 -15.29 -15.37 -34.11
N LYS A 283 -15.01 -15.64 -35.39
CA LYS A 283 -13.70 -16.13 -35.86
C LYS A 283 -12.52 -15.24 -35.42
N TRP A 284 -12.74 -13.92 -35.32
CA TRP A 284 -11.73 -12.98 -34.84
C TRP A 284 -11.39 -13.14 -33.35
N ILE A 285 -12.35 -13.57 -32.52
CA ILE A 285 -12.12 -13.91 -31.12
C ILE A 285 -11.20 -15.13 -31.02
N ASN A 286 -11.43 -16.16 -31.83
CA ASN A 286 -10.55 -17.32 -31.87
C ASN A 286 -9.13 -16.96 -32.34
N LEU A 287 -9.02 -16.08 -33.34
CA LEU A 287 -7.74 -15.57 -33.82
C LEU A 287 -7.01 -14.84 -32.69
N PHE A 288 -7.66 -13.87 -32.02
CA PHE A 288 -7.09 -13.19 -30.85
C PHE A 288 -6.61 -14.19 -29.79
N SER A 289 -7.44 -15.18 -29.43
CA SER A 289 -7.07 -16.17 -28.42
C SER A 289 -5.89 -17.07 -28.80
N LYS A 290 -5.69 -17.37 -30.08
CA LYS A 290 -4.50 -18.08 -30.57
C LYS A 290 -3.28 -17.16 -30.58
N SER A 291 -3.42 -15.99 -31.18
CA SER A 291 -2.34 -15.02 -31.36
C SER A 291 -1.82 -14.50 -30.02
N PHE A 292 -2.67 -14.36 -29.00
CA PHE A 292 -2.27 -13.92 -27.66
C PHE A 292 -1.10 -14.76 -27.11
N TYR A 293 -1.26 -16.08 -27.00
CA TYR A 293 -0.22 -16.92 -26.40
C TYR A 293 1.03 -17.05 -27.28
N PHE A 294 0.88 -16.96 -28.60
CA PHE A 294 2.01 -16.96 -29.53
C PHE A 294 2.83 -15.67 -29.41
N LEU A 295 2.16 -14.52 -29.48
CA LEU A 295 2.77 -13.20 -29.35
C LEU A 295 3.21 -12.90 -27.90
N MET A 296 2.84 -13.74 -26.93
CA MET A 296 3.43 -13.71 -25.60
C MET A 296 4.86 -14.23 -25.53
N LEU A 297 5.26 -15.15 -26.40
CA LEU A 297 6.62 -15.69 -26.40
C LEU A 297 7.71 -14.61 -26.60
N PRO A 298 7.64 -13.71 -27.60
CA PRO A 298 8.64 -12.65 -27.75
C PRO A 298 8.69 -11.72 -26.52
N LEU A 299 7.53 -11.33 -25.96
CA LEU A 299 7.48 -10.54 -24.73
C LEU A 299 8.16 -11.23 -23.55
N LEU A 300 8.01 -12.55 -23.44
CA LEU A 300 8.66 -13.33 -22.38
C LEU A 300 10.18 -13.40 -22.54
N ILE A 301 10.69 -13.40 -23.78
CA ILE A 301 12.14 -13.34 -24.04
C ILE A 301 12.70 -12.02 -23.53
N LEU A 302 12.05 -10.89 -23.86
CA LEU A 302 12.46 -9.59 -23.36
C LEU A 302 12.34 -9.48 -21.84
N LEU A 303 11.26 -10.00 -21.26
CA LEU A 303 11.07 -10.07 -19.82
C LEU A 303 12.23 -10.84 -19.15
N ALA A 304 12.60 -12.00 -19.70
CA ALA A 304 13.71 -12.81 -19.19
C ALA A 304 15.04 -12.05 -19.28
N ALA A 305 15.33 -11.37 -20.40
CA ALA A 305 16.54 -10.56 -20.56
C ALA A 305 16.60 -9.40 -19.55
N SER A 306 15.48 -8.71 -19.32
CA SER A 306 15.36 -7.63 -18.33
C SER A 306 15.58 -8.14 -16.90
N ILE A 307 15.00 -9.29 -16.57
CA ILE A 307 15.19 -9.92 -15.25
C ILE A 307 16.65 -10.33 -15.06
N TYR A 308 17.25 -10.99 -16.06
CA TYR A 308 18.64 -11.44 -16.00
C TYR A 308 19.60 -10.29 -15.68
N LYS A 309 19.50 -9.17 -16.41
CA LYS A 309 20.33 -7.99 -16.17
C LYS A 309 20.24 -7.50 -14.72
N ARG A 310 19.02 -7.39 -14.18
CA ARG A 310 18.79 -6.94 -12.80
C ARG A 310 19.30 -7.92 -11.75
N VAL A 311 19.14 -9.21 -12.00
CA VAL A 311 19.64 -10.26 -11.09
C VAL A 311 21.16 -10.31 -11.11
N ALA A 312 21.79 -10.13 -12.26
CA ALA A 312 23.25 -10.06 -12.38
C ALA A 312 23.83 -8.86 -11.62
N ASP A 313 23.23 -7.67 -11.77
CA ASP A 313 23.73 -6.43 -11.17
C ASP A 313 23.52 -6.37 -9.65
N TYR A 314 22.37 -6.85 -9.17
CA TYR A 314 21.91 -6.59 -7.80
C TYR A 314 21.57 -7.85 -6.99
N GLY A 315 21.71 -9.04 -7.57
CA GLY A 315 21.27 -10.30 -6.97
C GLY A 315 19.74 -10.46 -6.91
N ILE A 316 19.30 -11.55 -6.30
CA ILE A 316 17.87 -11.86 -6.12
C ILE A 316 17.36 -11.13 -4.88
N THR A 317 16.23 -10.43 -5.04
CA THR A 317 15.39 -9.85 -3.99
C THR A 317 13.98 -10.44 -4.12
N GLU A 318 13.08 -10.22 -3.18
CA GLU A 318 11.71 -10.75 -3.22
C GLU A 318 11.00 -10.33 -4.51
N SER A 319 11.11 -9.05 -4.89
CA SER A 319 10.52 -8.53 -6.11
C SER A 319 11.05 -9.23 -7.37
N ARG A 320 12.37 -9.43 -7.48
CA ARG A 320 12.98 -10.12 -8.64
C ARG A 320 12.67 -11.61 -8.64
N TYR A 321 12.59 -12.23 -7.47
CA TYR A 321 12.17 -13.61 -7.32
C TYR A 321 10.74 -13.81 -7.84
N LEU A 322 9.80 -12.93 -7.47
CA LEU A 322 8.43 -12.95 -8.01
C LEU A 322 8.41 -12.77 -9.52
N LEU A 323 9.22 -11.85 -10.07
CA LEU A 323 9.32 -11.68 -11.52
C LEU A 323 9.81 -12.94 -12.23
N ILE A 324 10.84 -13.62 -11.69
CA ILE A 324 11.35 -14.89 -12.25
C ILE A 324 10.25 -15.94 -12.24
N VAL A 325 9.59 -16.14 -11.10
CA VAL A 325 8.54 -17.13 -10.93
C VAL A 325 7.36 -16.86 -11.86
N MET A 326 6.95 -15.59 -12.00
CA MET A 326 5.88 -15.20 -12.90
C MET A 326 6.26 -15.35 -14.38
N ALA A 327 7.50 -15.02 -14.75
CA ALA A 327 7.99 -15.25 -16.11
C ALA A 327 7.98 -16.74 -16.47
N LEU A 328 8.48 -17.59 -15.57
CA LEU A 328 8.48 -19.05 -15.76
C LEU A 328 7.06 -19.62 -15.83
N TRP A 329 6.17 -19.17 -14.96
CA TRP A 329 4.77 -19.60 -14.97
C TRP A 329 4.03 -19.15 -16.23
N LEU A 330 4.25 -17.91 -16.68
CA LEU A 330 3.66 -17.40 -17.92
C LEU A 330 4.19 -18.15 -19.15
N ALA A 331 5.49 -18.47 -19.18
CA ALA A 331 6.07 -19.31 -20.22
C ALA A 331 5.42 -20.69 -20.23
N PHE A 332 5.28 -21.33 -19.06
CA PHE A 332 4.61 -22.61 -18.91
C PHE A 332 3.17 -22.57 -19.42
N ILE A 333 2.36 -21.60 -19.00
CA ILE A 333 0.96 -21.47 -19.43
C ILE A 333 0.84 -21.17 -20.92
N SER A 334 1.71 -20.30 -21.45
CA SER A 334 1.69 -19.95 -22.88
C SER A 334 2.02 -21.16 -23.74
N ILE A 335 3.09 -21.89 -23.39
CA ILE A 335 3.49 -23.12 -24.10
C ILE A 335 2.40 -24.19 -23.97
N TYR A 336 1.85 -24.40 -22.77
CA TYR A 336 0.80 -25.37 -22.53
C TYR A 336 -0.42 -25.11 -23.42
N PHE A 337 -0.92 -23.88 -23.49
CA PHE A 337 -2.11 -23.55 -24.28
C PHE A 337 -1.86 -23.49 -25.79
N LEU A 338 -0.60 -23.29 -26.21
CA LEU A 338 -0.21 -23.47 -27.60
C LEU A 338 -0.24 -24.96 -28.00
N ILE A 339 0.27 -25.87 -27.14
CA ILE A 339 0.39 -27.30 -27.45
C ILE A 339 -0.92 -28.08 -27.21
N LYS A 340 -1.48 -28.01 -26.00
CA LYS A 340 -2.64 -28.81 -25.57
C LYS A 340 -3.98 -28.15 -25.90
N GLY A 341 -3.95 -26.93 -26.43
CA GLY A 341 -5.12 -26.13 -26.72
C GLY A 341 -5.77 -25.56 -25.45
N ARG A 342 -6.57 -24.51 -25.64
CA ARG A 342 -7.18 -23.70 -24.57
C ARG A 342 -8.42 -24.36 -23.95
N LYS A 343 -8.43 -25.68 -23.77
CA LYS A 343 -9.60 -26.41 -23.24
C LYS A 343 -9.71 -26.25 -21.72
N GLN A 344 -8.60 -26.43 -20.99
CA GLN A 344 -8.57 -26.46 -19.53
C GLN A 344 -8.26 -25.09 -18.90
N ILE A 345 -9.23 -24.18 -18.91
CA ILE A 345 -9.05 -22.82 -18.35
C ILE A 345 -8.77 -22.79 -16.83
N ARG A 346 -9.19 -23.82 -16.11
CA ARG A 346 -8.90 -23.99 -14.67
C ARG A 346 -7.43 -24.16 -14.32
N LEU A 347 -6.63 -24.60 -15.29
CA LEU A 347 -5.20 -24.75 -15.06
C LEU A 347 -4.59 -23.43 -14.59
N ILE A 348 -5.11 -22.28 -15.05
CA ILE A 348 -4.59 -20.96 -14.71
C ILE A 348 -4.66 -20.70 -13.20
N PRO A 349 -5.84 -20.63 -12.54
CA PRO A 349 -5.90 -20.38 -11.11
C PRO A 349 -5.33 -21.53 -10.26
N ILE A 350 -5.49 -22.80 -10.69
CA ILE A 350 -4.96 -23.96 -9.94
C ILE A 350 -3.43 -23.94 -9.91
N SER A 351 -2.78 -23.76 -11.07
CA SER A 351 -1.32 -23.74 -11.14
C SER A 351 -0.73 -22.52 -10.42
N LEU A 352 -1.38 -21.34 -10.51
CA LEU A 352 -0.98 -20.16 -9.74
C LEU A 352 -1.15 -20.36 -8.24
N PHE A 353 -2.24 -20.99 -7.79
CA PHE A 353 -2.45 -21.31 -6.39
C PHE A 353 -1.33 -22.20 -5.85
N ILE A 354 -1.07 -23.32 -6.53
CA ILE A 354 0.00 -24.26 -6.15
C ILE A 354 1.35 -23.54 -6.11
N LEU A 355 1.66 -22.77 -7.15
CA LEU A 355 2.91 -22.01 -7.22
C LEU A 355 3.03 -21.01 -6.08
N SER A 356 1.96 -20.28 -5.76
CA SER A 356 1.93 -19.27 -4.70
C SER A 356 2.18 -19.89 -3.33
N ILE A 357 1.60 -21.07 -3.06
CA ILE A 357 1.88 -21.83 -1.83
C ILE A 357 3.33 -22.32 -1.83
N LEU A 358 3.82 -22.90 -2.93
CA LEU A 358 5.19 -23.45 -2.99
C LEU A 358 6.27 -22.38 -2.75
N ILE A 359 6.10 -21.16 -3.26
CA ILE A 359 7.11 -20.11 -3.11
C ILE A 359 7.14 -19.45 -1.72
N VAL A 360 6.14 -19.70 -0.87
CA VAL A 360 6.10 -19.21 0.51
C VAL A 360 6.96 -20.08 1.43
N PHE A 361 7.02 -21.39 1.18
CA PHE A 361 7.63 -22.36 2.09
C PHE A 361 8.95 -22.95 1.59
N GLY A 362 9.75 -23.46 2.53
CA GLY A 362 10.96 -24.25 2.23
C GLY A 362 12.20 -23.44 1.82
N PRO A 363 13.32 -24.12 1.52
CA PRO A 363 14.61 -23.48 1.20
C PRO A 363 14.60 -22.74 -0.15
N TRP A 364 13.69 -23.12 -1.06
CA TRP A 364 13.43 -22.40 -2.31
C TRP A 364 12.48 -21.21 -2.12
N GLY A 365 11.87 -21.06 -0.94
CA GLY A 365 10.92 -19.99 -0.66
C GLY A 365 11.53 -18.60 -0.84
N ILE A 366 10.68 -17.65 -1.18
CA ILE A 366 11.05 -16.26 -1.54
C ILE A 366 11.95 -15.59 -0.50
N LYS A 367 11.66 -15.77 0.81
CA LYS A 367 12.48 -15.23 1.90
C LYS A 367 13.87 -15.83 1.93
N ASN A 368 13.97 -17.16 1.81
CA ASN A 368 15.24 -17.87 1.95
C ASN A 368 16.17 -17.61 0.76
N VAL A 369 15.63 -17.61 -0.46
CA VAL A 369 16.42 -17.35 -1.67
C VAL A 369 16.93 -15.90 -1.70
N SER A 370 16.07 -14.94 -1.39
CA SER A 370 16.43 -13.51 -1.37
C SER A 370 17.47 -13.22 -0.28
N LYS A 371 17.22 -13.71 0.94
CA LYS A 371 18.16 -13.60 2.07
C LYS A 371 19.54 -14.15 1.71
N ARG A 372 19.60 -15.40 1.23
CA ARG A 372 20.87 -16.05 0.87
C ARG A 372 21.59 -15.30 -0.25
N SER A 373 20.85 -14.84 -1.27
CA SER A 373 21.43 -14.06 -2.36
C SER A 373 22.08 -12.76 -1.87
N GLN A 374 21.43 -12.03 -0.98
CA GLN A 374 21.94 -10.76 -0.47
C GLN A 374 23.05 -10.96 0.57
N GLN A 375 22.98 -12.01 1.39
CA GLN A 375 24.07 -12.43 2.27
C GLN A 375 25.35 -12.73 1.48
N ASN A 376 25.26 -13.57 0.43
CA ASN A 376 26.41 -13.90 -0.40
C ASN A 376 26.99 -12.67 -1.12
N ARG A 377 26.13 -11.71 -1.49
CA ARG A 377 26.55 -10.46 -2.12
C ARG A 377 27.29 -9.56 -1.11
N LEU A 378 26.77 -9.44 0.11
CA LEU A 378 27.42 -8.70 1.19
C LEU A 378 28.79 -9.29 1.52
N GLU A 379 28.91 -10.62 1.62
CA GLU A 379 30.17 -11.31 1.85
C GLU A 379 31.23 -10.95 0.80
N LYS A 380 30.87 -11.00 -0.49
CA LYS A 380 31.76 -10.62 -1.60
C LYS A 380 32.20 -9.16 -1.53
N ILE A 381 31.28 -8.25 -1.19
CA ILE A 381 31.57 -6.82 -1.08
C ILE A 381 32.53 -6.57 0.08
N LEU A 382 32.29 -7.18 1.25
CA LEU A 382 33.13 -7.02 2.42
C LEU A 382 34.55 -7.55 2.21
N ALA A 383 34.72 -8.63 1.44
CA ALA A 383 36.03 -9.18 1.07
C ALA A 383 36.84 -8.31 0.08
N GLY A 384 36.18 -7.38 -0.64
CA GLY A 384 36.84 -6.49 -1.59
C GLY A 384 37.67 -5.36 -0.94
N LYS A 385 38.51 -4.67 -1.73
CA LYS A 385 39.27 -3.50 -1.25
C LYS A 385 38.35 -2.37 -0.78
N PRO A 386 38.71 -1.62 0.27
CA PRO A 386 37.90 -0.51 0.78
C PRO A 386 37.76 0.60 -0.27
N THR A 387 36.52 0.94 -0.63
CA THR A 387 36.18 2.04 -1.56
C THR A 387 34.84 2.66 -1.16
N ASN A 388 34.59 3.93 -1.50
CA ASN A 388 33.31 4.60 -1.20
C ASN A 388 32.11 3.88 -1.83
N LYS A 389 32.28 3.32 -3.04
CA LYS A 389 31.24 2.53 -3.71
C LYS A 389 30.92 1.24 -2.95
N LYS A 390 31.96 0.55 -2.44
CA LYS A 390 31.82 -0.66 -1.61
C LYS A 390 30.99 -0.36 -0.35
N ASP A 391 31.29 0.72 0.35
CA ASP A 391 30.61 1.05 1.61
C ASP A 391 29.13 1.41 1.38
N ASN A 392 28.81 2.13 0.30
CA ASN A 392 27.42 2.42 -0.08
C ASN A 392 26.65 1.13 -0.43
N ASP A 393 27.22 0.26 -1.27
CA ASP A 393 26.60 -1.01 -1.62
C ASP A 393 26.40 -1.92 -0.39
N ALA A 394 27.39 -1.97 0.52
CA ALA A 394 27.31 -2.72 1.77
C ALA A 394 26.23 -2.15 2.70
N TYR A 395 26.18 -0.83 2.87
CA TYR A 395 25.17 -0.14 3.66
C TYR A 395 23.74 -0.44 3.16
N SER A 396 23.52 -0.35 1.84
CA SER A 396 22.23 -0.68 1.23
C SER A 396 21.82 -2.13 1.48
N ILE A 397 22.74 -3.09 1.35
CA ILE A 397 22.44 -4.51 1.59
C ILE A 397 22.18 -4.80 3.06
N VAL A 398 22.93 -4.18 3.98
CA VAL A 398 22.72 -4.31 5.43
C VAL A 398 21.33 -3.82 5.83
N ASN A 399 20.94 -2.63 5.34
CA ASN A 399 19.58 -2.12 5.58
C ASN A 399 18.52 -3.03 4.99
N TYR A 400 18.68 -3.47 3.74
CA TYR A 400 17.75 -4.42 3.12
C TYR A 400 17.61 -5.71 3.95
N LEU A 401 18.71 -6.33 4.34
CA LEU A 401 18.71 -7.57 5.12
C LEU A 401 18.04 -7.39 6.48
N ALA A 402 18.27 -6.25 7.15
CA ALA A 402 17.62 -5.91 8.41
C ALA A 402 16.13 -5.66 8.25
N ASP A 403 15.71 -4.91 7.23
CA ASP A 403 14.31 -4.52 7.00
C ASP A 403 13.46 -5.67 6.46
N TYR A 404 14.01 -6.50 5.59
CA TYR A 404 13.26 -7.62 5.00
C TYR A 404 13.37 -8.89 5.82
N HIS A 405 14.51 -9.17 6.45
CA HIS A 405 14.77 -10.47 7.09
C HIS A 405 15.14 -10.39 8.57
N GLY A 406 15.13 -9.19 9.14
CA GLY A 406 15.51 -8.93 10.53
C GLY A 406 17.01 -8.94 10.75
N ILE A 407 17.44 -8.34 11.87
CA ILE A 407 18.85 -8.13 12.18
C ILE A 407 19.62 -9.46 12.29
N LYS A 408 18.95 -10.54 12.69
CA LYS A 408 19.54 -11.89 12.79
C LYS A 408 20.04 -12.42 11.45
N SER A 409 19.56 -11.90 10.32
CA SER A 409 20.10 -12.22 9.00
C SER A 409 21.57 -11.78 8.82
N LEU A 410 22.05 -10.85 9.66
CA LEU A 410 23.42 -10.33 9.61
C LEU A 410 24.38 -11.02 10.59
N GLN A 411 23.90 -11.99 11.38
CA GLN A 411 24.68 -12.61 12.47
C GLN A 411 26.03 -13.18 12.01
N GLN A 412 26.13 -13.72 10.79
CA GLN A 412 27.37 -14.28 10.27
C GLN A 412 28.46 -13.24 9.99
N PHE A 413 28.12 -11.94 9.91
CA PHE A 413 29.07 -10.87 9.60
C PHE A 413 29.60 -10.15 10.84
N VAL A 414 29.10 -10.50 12.03
CA VAL A 414 29.44 -9.85 13.29
C VAL A 414 29.71 -10.88 14.39
N LYS A 415 30.71 -10.61 15.24
CA LYS A 415 31.04 -11.50 16.36
C LYS A 415 30.01 -11.46 17.51
N PRO A 416 29.49 -10.29 17.92
CA PRO A 416 28.49 -10.24 19.00
C PRO A 416 27.20 -10.97 18.62
N ASN A 417 26.55 -11.60 19.60
CA ASN A 417 25.24 -12.21 19.40
C ASN A 417 24.17 -11.11 19.28
N LEU A 418 23.61 -10.98 18.08
CA LEU A 418 22.61 -9.96 17.75
C LEU A 418 21.29 -10.16 18.49
N SER A 419 20.91 -11.39 18.83
CA SER A 419 19.69 -11.65 19.63
C SER A 419 19.81 -11.09 21.04
N ASN A 420 21.02 -11.17 21.62
CA ASN A 420 21.28 -10.60 22.95
C ASN A 420 21.27 -9.06 22.89
N ILE A 421 21.80 -8.46 21.82
CA ILE A 421 21.79 -7.01 21.61
C ILE A 421 20.35 -6.52 21.40
N GLU A 422 19.56 -7.23 20.58
CA GLU A 422 18.13 -6.95 20.37
C GLU A 422 17.35 -7.01 21.67
N THR A 423 17.56 -8.05 22.49
CA THR A 423 16.86 -8.19 23.77
C THR A 423 17.25 -7.06 24.75
N LYS A 424 18.52 -6.67 24.80
CA LYS A 424 18.99 -5.55 25.63
C LYS A 424 18.38 -4.22 25.20
N LEU A 425 18.43 -3.90 23.90
CA LEU A 425 17.86 -2.66 23.37
C LEU A 425 16.33 -2.63 23.50
N SER A 426 15.66 -3.77 23.31
CA SER A 426 14.21 -3.89 23.57
C SER A 426 13.86 -3.75 25.05
N ALA A 427 14.74 -4.15 25.99
CA ALA A 427 14.54 -3.89 27.41
C ALA A 427 14.74 -2.39 27.76
N GLU A 428 15.66 -1.71 27.07
CA GLU A 428 15.83 -0.25 27.16
C GLU A 428 14.64 0.51 26.56
N MET A 429 13.95 -0.06 25.57
CA MET A 429 12.73 0.50 24.95
C MET A 429 11.69 0.91 25.99
N VAL A 430 11.42 0.02 26.96
CA VAL A 430 10.43 0.24 28.03
C VAL A 430 10.86 1.39 28.94
N LYS A 431 12.17 1.53 29.20
CA LYS A 431 12.71 2.56 30.10
C LYS A 431 12.78 3.94 29.44
N ALA A 432 13.06 3.99 28.14
CA ALA A 432 13.29 5.23 27.40
C ALA A 432 12.10 5.65 26.51
N ASN A 433 10.97 4.95 26.62
CA ASN A 433 9.76 5.15 25.81
C ASN A 433 10.04 5.18 24.29
N TRP A 434 10.96 4.32 23.84
CA TRP A 434 11.29 4.20 22.42
C TRP A 434 10.22 3.43 21.68
N SER A 435 10.01 3.76 20.40
CA SER A 435 9.19 2.91 19.53
C SER A 435 9.98 1.66 19.11
N LYS A 436 9.27 0.60 18.69
CA LYS A 436 9.89 -0.60 18.09
C LYS A 436 10.75 -0.24 16.86
N TRP A 437 10.36 0.82 16.14
CA TRP A 437 11.13 1.39 15.02
C TRP A 437 12.46 2.01 15.48
N ASP A 438 12.47 2.74 16.60
CA ASP A 438 13.70 3.30 17.17
C ASP A 438 14.70 2.21 17.57
N VAL A 439 14.20 1.11 18.16
CA VAL A 439 15.01 -0.06 18.50
C VAL A 439 15.63 -0.68 17.25
N ASN A 440 14.82 -0.93 16.21
CA ASN A 440 15.30 -1.47 14.94
C ASN A 440 16.34 -0.57 14.27
N ARG A 441 16.13 0.74 14.32
CA ARG A 441 17.10 1.72 13.80
C ARG A 441 18.43 1.63 14.55
N LYS A 442 18.40 1.65 15.89
CA LYS A 442 19.62 1.51 16.71
C LYS A 442 20.33 0.18 16.49
N LEU A 443 19.58 -0.89 16.30
CA LEU A 443 20.13 -2.19 15.93
C LEU A 443 20.88 -2.12 14.61
N LYS A 444 20.28 -1.52 13.57
CA LYS A 444 20.93 -1.30 12.28
C LYS A 444 22.22 -0.50 12.42
N ASP A 445 22.17 0.66 13.09
CA ASP A 445 23.33 1.53 13.33
C ASP A 445 24.46 0.78 14.08
N THR A 446 24.09 -0.04 15.07
CA THR A 446 25.04 -0.87 15.82
C THR A 446 25.71 -1.89 14.91
N VAL A 447 24.95 -2.57 14.06
CA VAL A 447 25.51 -3.58 13.14
C VAL A 447 26.41 -2.93 12.09
N ILE A 448 25.99 -1.81 11.50
CA ILE A 448 26.81 -1.04 10.54
C ILE A 448 28.14 -0.63 11.17
N SER A 449 28.11 -0.15 12.42
CA SER A 449 29.30 0.21 13.20
C SER A 449 30.20 -1.00 13.47
N LEU A 450 29.63 -2.14 13.90
CA LEU A 450 30.38 -3.39 14.12
C LEU A 450 31.06 -3.91 12.86
N MET A 451 30.46 -3.67 11.69
CA MET A 451 30.99 -4.05 10.38
C MET A 451 31.98 -3.02 9.82
N LYS A 452 32.22 -1.91 10.52
CA LYS A 452 33.10 -0.80 10.10
C LYS A 452 32.71 -0.19 8.75
N ILE A 453 31.42 -0.16 8.44
CA ILE A 453 30.89 0.47 7.23
C ILE A 453 30.69 1.96 7.51
N ASN A 454 31.15 2.84 6.62
CA ASN A 454 31.04 4.30 6.83
C ASN A 454 29.56 4.75 6.83
N PRO A 455 29.05 5.34 7.93
CA PRO A 455 27.64 5.73 8.06
C PRO A 455 27.28 7.01 7.28
N ASN A 456 28.25 7.73 6.69
CA ASN A 456 27.99 8.96 5.95
C ASN A 456 27.33 8.74 4.57
N PHE A 457 27.14 7.48 4.14
CA PHE A 457 26.45 7.12 2.89
C PHE A 457 24.96 6.80 3.11
N LYS A 458 24.31 7.51 4.03
CA LYS A 458 22.84 7.52 4.15
C LYS A 458 22.24 7.97 2.81
N THR A 459 21.26 7.22 2.31
CA THR A 459 20.53 7.59 1.08
C THR A 459 19.89 8.98 1.25
N GLU A 460 19.74 9.75 0.17
CA GLU A 460 19.13 11.10 0.22
C GLU A 460 17.78 11.12 0.97
N PHE A 461 17.03 10.01 0.93
CA PHE A 461 15.78 9.83 1.66
C PHE A 461 15.94 9.82 3.20
N ASP A 462 17.00 9.17 3.70
CA ASP A 462 17.37 9.20 5.13
C ASP A 462 18.02 10.55 5.53
N SER A 463 18.55 11.33 4.59
CA SER A 463 19.11 12.64 4.92
C SER A 463 18.02 13.70 5.21
N GLN A 464 16.87 13.61 4.53
CA GLN A 464 15.77 14.58 4.66
C GLN A 464 14.95 14.38 5.95
N ALA A 465 14.70 13.13 6.36
CA ALA A 465 13.93 12.83 7.57
C ALA A 465 14.70 13.08 8.88
N PHE A 466 16.03 13.06 8.84
CA PHE A 466 16.86 13.02 10.07
C PHE A 466 17.40 14.36 10.56
N ASN A 467 17.18 15.45 9.83
CA ASN A 467 17.52 16.81 10.29
C ASN A 467 16.28 17.66 10.57
N TYR A 468 15.12 17.05 10.80
CA TYR A 468 13.89 17.79 11.12
C TYR A 468 13.87 18.14 12.61
N TYR A 469 14.17 19.40 12.93
CA TYR A 469 14.14 19.92 14.30
C TYR A 469 12.77 20.47 14.60
N ASN A 470 12.19 20.10 15.76
CA ASN A 470 10.93 20.66 16.24
C ASN A 470 11.20 21.56 17.45
N PHE A 471 10.76 22.80 17.39
CA PHE A 471 10.84 23.80 18.46
C PHE A 471 9.42 24.26 18.83
N THR A 472 9.13 24.37 20.12
CA THR A 472 7.84 24.85 20.61
C THR A 472 8.03 25.81 21.79
N THR A 473 7.17 26.82 21.89
CA THR A 473 7.26 27.79 22.99
C THR A 473 6.76 27.18 24.30
N LYS A 474 7.49 27.47 25.39
CA LYS A 474 7.08 27.10 26.75
C LYS A 474 5.92 27.98 27.25
N ASP A 475 5.91 29.23 26.83
CA ASP A 475 5.00 30.26 27.30
C ASP A 475 3.87 30.50 26.28
N LYS A 476 2.64 30.14 26.64
CA LYS A 476 1.46 30.26 25.76
C LYS A 476 0.81 31.64 25.77
N SER A 477 1.29 32.56 26.61
CA SER A 477 0.76 33.92 26.73
C SER A 477 1.72 34.93 26.10
N VAL A 478 1.16 35.93 25.41
CA VAL A 478 1.89 37.07 24.86
C VAL A 478 1.18 38.34 25.32
N ASP A 479 1.94 39.32 25.78
CA ASP A 479 1.42 40.61 26.22
C ASP A 479 1.01 41.47 24.99
N LEU A 480 -0.16 42.10 25.07
CA LEU A 480 -0.79 42.86 23.99
C LEU A 480 -0.97 44.35 24.31
N GLN A 481 -0.43 44.85 25.44
CA GLN A 481 -0.71 46.22 25.93
C GLN A 481 -0.50 47.35 24.90
N ASN A 482 0.38 47.17 23.90
CA ASN A 482 0.64 48.16 22.84
C ASN A 482 0.36 47.64 21.41
N ALA A 483 -0.39 46.55 21.28
CA ALA A 483 -0.69 45.93 20.00
C ALA A 483 -1.81 46.66 19.26
N VAL A 484 -1.52 47.11 18.04
CA VAL A 484 -2.50 47.71 17.13
C VAL A 484 -3.24 46.65 16.32
N LYS A 485 -2.57 45.53 16.01
CA LYS A 485 -3.16 44.41 15.26
C LYS A 485 -2.48 43.09 15.60
N LEU A 486 -3.26 42.01 15.58
CA LEU A 486 -2.77 40.63 15.64
C LEU A 486 -3.18 39.91 14.36
N ILE A 487 -2.22 39.22 13.74
CA ILE A 487 -2.41 38.52 12.46
C ILE A 487 -1.89 37.08 12.61
N PRO A 488 -2.75 36.05 12.54
CA PRO A 488 -2.30 34.67 12.58
C PRO A 488 -1.58 34.30 11.29
N ILE A 489 -0.43 33.64 11.41
CA ILE A 489 0.36 33.17 10.27
C ILE A 489 0.71 31.69 10.46
N ASN A 490 0.37 30.89 9.46
CA ASN A 490 0.79 29.49 9.37
C ASN A 490 1.51 29.27 8.04
N GLY A 491 2.70 28.67 8.09
CA GLY A 491 3.42 28.14 6.95
C GLY A 491 3.62 26.64 7.14
N ASN A 492 3.20 25.81 6.19
CA ASN A 492 3.40 24.36 6.23
C ASN A 492 3.70 23.85 4.82
N ASP A 493 4.45 22.75 4.70
CA ASP A 493 4.90 22.15 3.44
C ASP A 493 3.76 21.75 2.49
N TYR A 494 2.53 21.60 3.01
CA TYR A 494 1.34 21.19 2.26
C TYR A 494 0.51 22.35 1.65
N TYR A 495 0.80 23.62 1.93
CA TYR A 495 0.01 24.77 1.43
C TYR A 495 0.78 25.62 0.40
N GLN A 496 0.08 26.17 -0.61
CA GLN A 496 0.64 27.06 -1.65
C GLN A 496 1.04 28.44 -1.08
N ASP A 497 1.93 29.15 -1.79
CA ASP A 497 2.30 30.54 -1.48
C ASP A 497 1.05 31.40 -1.24
N SER A 498 0.97 32.04 -0.08
CA SER A 498 -0.19 32.84 0.33
C SER A 498 0.12 34.33 0.27
N VAL A 499 -0.75 35.05 -0.42
CA VAL A 499 -0.71 36.50 -0.55
C VAL A 499 -2.03 37.06 -0.09
N PHE A 500 -2.00 37.95 0.90
CA PHE A 500 -3.20 38.59 1.43
C PHE A 500 -2.89 40.02 1.86
N ASN A 501 -3.94 40.85 1.90
CA ASN A 501 -3.84 42.25 2.25
C ASN A 501 -4.45 42.47 3.64
N VAL A 502 -3.81 43.30 4.46
CA VAL A 502 -4.27 43.65 5.81
C VAL A 502 -4.26 45.16 5.97
N TYR A 503 -5.40 45.71 6.39
CA TYR A 503 -5.51 47.13 6.74
C TYR A 503 -5.06 47.36 8.18
N ILE A 504 -4.09 48.25 8.36
CA ILE A 504 -3.50 48.64 9.65
C ILE A 504 -3.40 50.16 9.68
N ILE A 505 -4.05 50.83 10.64
CA ILE A 505 -4.08 52.31 10.79
C ILE A 505 -4.29 53.03 9.44
N SER A 506 -5.38 52.68 8.74
CA SER A 506 -5.76 53.31 7.46
C SER A 506 -4.77 53.15 6.31
N GLN A 507 -3.76 52.27 6.45
CA GLN A 507 -2.84 51.88 5.38
C GLN A 507 -3.03 50.40 5.03
N ASN A 508 -2.82 50.06 3.75
CA ASN A 508 -2.92 48.68 3.27
C ASN A 508 -1.54 48.04 3.18
N PHE A 509 -1.36 46.92 3.87
CA PHE A 509 -0.13 46.12 3.83
C PHE A 509 -0.38 44.80 3.12
N LYS A 510 0.44 44.51 2.11
CA LYS A 510 0.48 43.24 1.42
C LYS A 510 1.46 42.30 2.12
N PHE A 511 0.94 41.19 2.62
CA PHE A 511 1.70 40.07 3.16
C PHE A 511 1.90 39.04 2.04
N SER A 512 3.14 38.62 1.84
CA SER A 512 3.50 37.57 0.89
C SER A 512 4.40 36.58 1.59
N VAL A 513 3.85 35.42 1.93
CA VAL A 513 4.61 34.30 2.44
C VAL A 513 5.27 33.64 1.22
N THR A 514 6.54 33.98 0.98
CA THR A 514 7.25 33.64 -0.26
C THR A 514 8.34 32.63 0.07
N THR A 515 8.49 31.61 -0.78
CA THR A 515 9.52 30.56 -0.68
C THR A 515 9.59 29.84 0.67
N LYS A 516 8.48 29.82 1.43
CA LYS A 516 8.29 28.98 2.62
C LYS A 516 9.27 29.25 3.78
N LYS A 517 10.04 30.34 3.69
CA LYS A 517 11.15 30.69 4.62
C LYS A 517 11.17 32.18 5.00
N LEU A 518 10.48 33.01 4.21
CA LEU A 518 10.47 34.47 4.35
C LEU A 518 9.02 34.98 4.35
N ILE A 519 8.71 35.90 5.27
CA ILE A 519 7.47 36.68 5.22
C ILE A 519 7.83 38.07 4.73
N LYS A 520 7.40 38.41 3.51
CA LYS A 520 7.54 39.76 2.96
C LYS A 520 6.31 40.56 3.31
N ILE A 521 6.53 41.73 3.94
CA ILE A 521 5.46 42.69 4.28
C ILE A 521 5.79 43.97 3.51
N SER A 522 4.83 44.47 2.74
CA SER A 522 5.04 45.65 1.88
C SER A 522 3.84 46.58 1.89
N ASN A 523 4.09 47.88 1.84
CA ASN A 523 3.09 48.89 1.53
C ASN A 523 3.39 49.50 0.15
N SER A 524 2.77 50.62 -0.21
CA SER A 524 2.98 51.28 -1.51
C SER A 524 4.36 51.94 -1.68
N LYS A 525 5.16 52.07 -0.62
CA LYS A 525 6.44 52.82 -0.63
C LYS A 525 7.65 51.97 -0.27
N SER A 526 7.50 50.95 0.58
CA SER A 526 8.61 50.22 1.21
C SER A 526 8.22 48.78 1.55
N ALA A 527 9.22 47.92 1.80
CA ALA A 527 9.01 46.52 2.16
C ALA A 527 10.05 46.02 3.16
N ILE A 528 9.61 45.14 4.07
CA ILE A 528 10.46 44.42 5.03
C ILE A 528 10.32 42.92 4.83
N ILE A 529 11.30 42.19 5.36
CA ILE A 529 11.33 40.73 5.36
C ILE A 529 11.56 40.24 6.78
N LEU A 530 10.71 39.31 7.22
CA LEU A 530 10.94 38.51 8.43
C LEU A 530 11.55 37.18 7.98
N ASN A 531 12.82 36.96 8.35
CA ASN A 531 13.59 35.80 7.92
C ASN A 531 13.52 34.67 8.96
N ILE A 532 12.65 33.69 8.70
CA ILE A 532 12.42 32.56 9.59
C ILE A 532 13.52 31.51 9.44
N GLU A 533 14.08 31.36 8.25
CA GLU A 533 15.23 30.47 7.99
C GLU A 533 16.46 30.85 8.83
N SER A 534 16.74 32.15 8.96
CA SER A 534 17.84 32.62 9.80
C SER A 534 17.63 32.26 11.26
N LEU A 535 16.38 32.35 11.76
CA LEU A 535 16.05 31.95 13.12
C LEU A 535 16.20 30.43 13.29
N LEU A 536 15.66 29.63 12.36
CA LEU A 536 15.79 28.18 12.39
C LEU A 536 17.26 27.75 12.41
N ASN A 537 18.09 28.29 11.52
CA ASN A 537 19.51 27.95 11.47
C ASN A 537 20.24 28.32 12.77
N LYS A 538 19.91 29.46 13.38
CA LYS A 538 20.44 29.84 14.69
C LYS A 538 20.05 28.82 15.77
N LEU A 539 18.77 28.45 15.82
CA LEU A 539 18.25 27.50 16.81
C LEU A 539 18.81 26.09 16.64
N ILE A 540 19.07 25.67 15.40
CA ILE A 540 19.72 24.39 15.09
C ILE A 540 21.18 24.39 15.58
N ASN A 541 21.91 25.49 15.42
CA ASN A 541 23.31 25.55 15.83
C ASN A 541 23.50 25.60 17.36
N ASP A 542 22.54 26.19 18.09
CA ASP A 542 22.59 26.34 19.56
C ASP A 542 22.01 25.13 20.34
N ASN A 543 21.54 24.08 19.67
CA ASN A 543 20.66 23.05 20.26
C ASN A 543 21.31 22.05 21.24
N LYS A 544 22.61 22.12 21.49
CA LYS A 544 23.37 21.06 22.19
C LYS A 544 23.04 20.90 23.68
N ILE A 545 22.28 21.82 24.31
CA ILE A 545 22.04 21.84 25.78
C ILE A 545 20.55 22.01 26.15
N ARG A 546 19.61 21.83 25.21
CA ARG A 546 18.18 22.18 25.46
C ARG A 546 17.29 20.99 25.82
N THR A 547 16.34 21.20 26.73
CA THR A 547 15.36 20.20 27.16
C THR A 547 14.29 19.97 26.09
N LYS A 548 13.86 18.72 25.95
CA LYS A 548 12.80 18.31 25.04
C LYS A 548 11.52 17.99 25.80
N ASN A 549 10.37 18.24 25.19
CA ASN A 549 9.08 17.78 25.70
C ASN A 549 8.83 16.28 25.36
N ASN A 550 7.72 15.73 25.85
CA ASN A 550 7.33 14.33 25.63
C ASN A 550 7.14 13.95 24.14
N ASN A 551 6.96 14.94 23.27
CA ASN A 551 6.83 14.76 21.82
C ASN A 551 8.16 14.97 21.09
N GLY A 552 9.28 15.08 21.81
CA GLY A 552 10.62 15.25 21.27
C GLY A 552 10.97 16.65 20.76
N ALA A 553 10.09 17.65 20.95
CA ALA A 553 10.34 19.03 20.55
C ALA A 553 11.15 19.80 21.60
N PHE A 554 12.10 20.61 21.16
CA PHE A 554 12.90 21.49 22.00
C PHE A 554 12.03 22.61 22.57
N LEU A 555 12.05 22.77 23.89
CA LEU A 555 11.31 23.82 24.58
C LEU A 555 12.10 25.13 24.52
N MET A 556 11.43 26.18 24.02
CA MET A 556 12.03 27.50 23.81
C MET A 556 11.28 28.57 24.60
N SER A 557 11.98 29.59 25.08
CA SER A 557 11.31 30.78 25.65
C SER A 557 10.73 31.66 24.54
N ASN A 558 9.72 32.47 24.85
CA ASN A 558 9.13 33.39 23.86
C ASN A 558 10.16 34.38 23.28
N LYS A 559 11.18 34.77 24.05
CA LYS A 559 12.25 35.68 23.57
C LYS A 559 13.17 35.05 22.53
N GLU A 560 13.22 33.72 22.47
CA GLU A 560 14.05 33.00 21.51
C GLU A 560 13.29 32.63 20.23
N MET A 561 11.96 32.76 20.24
CA MET A 561 11.06 32.35 19.15
C MET A 561 10.38 33.55 18.50
N ILE A 562 11.14 34.64 18.33
CA ILE A 562 10.66 35.89 17.74
C ILE A 562 11.53 36.34 16.57
N VAL A 563 10.87 36.90 15.56
CA VAL A 563 11.52 37.66 14.48
C VAL A 563 10.79 38.99 14.36
N SER A 564 11.49 40.10 14.50
CA SER A 564 10.89 41.44 14.39
C SER A 564 11.60 42.29 13.34
N ASN A 565 10.85 43.19 12.73
CA ASN A 565 11.39 44.22 11.84
C ASN A 565 10.44 45.43 11.82
N THR A 566 10.97 46.62 11.56
CA THR A 566 10.23 47.89 11.56
C THR A 566 10.01 48.39 10.15
N LEU A 567 8.77 48.81 9.86
CA LEU A 567 8.41 49.47 8.62
C LEU A 567 7.62 50.72 8.95
N ASP A 568 8.16 51.88 8.57
CA ASP A 568 7.68 53.20 8.98
C ASP A 568 7.61 53.31 10.52
N ASP A 569 6.49 53.76 11.09
CA ASP A 569 6.29 53.89 12.55
C ASP A 569 5.73 52.60 13.20
N LEU A 570 5.74 51.46 12.47
CA LEU A 570 5.18 50.20 12.94
C LEU A 570 6.26 49.12 13.09
N THR A 571 6.26 48.46 14.24
CA THR A 571 7.05 47.25 14.48
C THR A 571 6.20 46.01 14.24
N PHE A 572 6.65 45.13 13.36
CA PHE A 572 6.05 43.83 13.09
C PHE A 572 6.86 42.76 13.81
N THR A 573 6.31 42.17 14.88
CA THR A 573 6.95 41.11 15.65
C THR A 573 6.22 39.79 15.45
N PHE A 574 6.89 38.82 14.85
CA PHE A 574 6.36 37.47 14.67
C PHE A 574 6.72 36.58 15.85
N TYR A 575 5.71 36.22 16.64
CA TYR A 575 5.82 35.25 17.73
C TYR A 575 5.49 33.86 17.21
N ILE A 576 6.48 32.98 17.21
CA ILE A 576 6.37 31.64 16.61
C ILE A 576 6.05 30.62 17.70
N HIS A 577 4.85 30.03 17.67
CA HIS A 577 4.43 29.02 18.65
C HIS A 577 5.05 27.65 18.38
N ASN A 578 5.11 27.27 17.11
CA ASN A 578 5.77 26.05 16.66
C ASN A 578 6.63 26.37 15.44
N LEU A 579 7.87 25.89 15.45
CA LEU A 579 8.79 25.96 14.33
C LEU A 579 9.37 24.57 14.13
N SER A 580 9.20 24.01 12.94
CA SER A 580 9.76 22.73 12.58
C SER A 580 10.45 22.80 11.23
N GLY A 581 11.56 22.09 11.05
CA GLY A 581 12.26 22.14 9.78
C GLY A 581 13.69 21.62 9.80
N ASN A 582 14.26 21.53 8.60
CA ASN A 582 15.66 21.24 8.34
C ASN A 582 16.27 22.38 7.47
N LYS A 583 17.44 22.19 6.89
CA LYS A 583 18.06 23.20 6.00
C LYS A 583 17.22 23.50 4.76
N ASP A 584 16.39 22.56 4.32
CA ASP A 584 15.68 22.61 3.04
C ASP A 584 14.19 22.97 3.22
N ASN A 585 13.55 22.51 4.30
CA ASN A 585 12.11 22.65 4.57
C ASN A 585 11.86 23.33 5.92
N VAL A 586 10.87 24.24 5.98
CA VAL A 586 10.47 24.93 7.22
C VAL A 586 8.95 25.03 7.30
N THR A 587 8.41 24.60 8.42
CA THR A 587 7.02 24.71 8.83
C THR A 587 6.94 25.53 10.11
N TYR A 588 5.99 26.45 10.21
CA TYR A 588 5.82 27.29 11.37
C TYR A 588 4.37 27.71 11.58
N SER A 589 4.00 27.95 12.83
CA SER A 589 2.71 28.52 13.21
C SER A 589 2.91 29.58 14.27
N GLY A 590 2.29 30.74 14.13
CA GLY A 590 2.52 31.88 15.02
C GLY A 590 1.55 33.03 14.80
N ASN A 591 1.79 34.11 15.54
CA ASN A 591 1.04 35.36 15.38
C ASN A 591 2.01 36.52 15.15
N ILE A 592 1.76 37.33 14.13
CA ILE A 592 2.40 38.64 13.98
C ILE A 592 1.61 39.65 14.81
N ILE A 593 2.30 40.29 15.75
CA ILE A 593 1.80 41.42 16.53
C ILE A 593 2.41 42.68 15.95
N VAL A 594 1.55 43.64 15.62
CA VAL A 594 1.93 44.94 15.10
C VAL A 594 1.79 45.96 16.21
N THR A 595 2.88 46.61 16.59
CA THR A 595 2.89 47.69 17.58
C THR A 595 3.25 49.01 16.89
N LYS A 596 2.70 50.12 17.37
CA LYS A 596 3.11 51.45 16.93
C LYS A 596 4.25 51.91 17.84
N ASN A 597 5.33 52.40 17.23
CA ASN A 597 6.49 52.93 17.95
C ASN A 597 6.19 54.28 18.60
#